data_AF-A0A9W7GB11-F1
#
_entry.id   AF-A0A9W7GB11-F1
#
_cell.length_a   1.000
_cell.length_b   1.000
_cell.length_c   1.000
_cell.angle_alpha   90.00
_cell.angle_beta   90.00
_cell.angle_gamma   90.00
#
_symmetry.space_group_name_H-M   'P 1'
#
loop_
_entity.id
_entity.type
_entity.pdbx_description
1 polymer ?
#
loop_
_entity_poly.entity_id
_entity_poly.type
_entity_poly.pdbx_seq_one_letter_code
_entity_poly.pdbx_strand_id
1 'polypeptide(L)'
;MSSKAPPSSAGLGGIAQESLSTLPTSEISSSIGFAVLIYLNMFFSLAYYLGNTATITFKLLHFRFNSNLQEVLLLPTFVIWVAGEIARVYFAYVGNLKERVPQMSAFLLMTIFPQLPCVLFLGFYQELLFPFDESCGAIMIILLVVELLMGYLTLHALIARQTAQFYRLCQEEEDENRSKIVS
;
A
#
# COMPACT_ATOMS: atom_id res chain seq x y z
N MET A 1 -17.72 76.12 0.95
CA MET A 1 -16.70 75.20 1.47
C MET A 1 -17.03 73.80 0.96
N SER A 2 -16.25 73.35 -0.01
CA SER A 2 -16.33 72.02 -0.63
C SER A 2 -15.43 71.07 0.18
N SER A 3 -15.94 69.90 0.58
CA SER A 3 -15.10 68.84 1.14
C SER A 3 -15.61 67.45 0.73
N LYS A 4 -15.32 67.13 -0.53
CA LYS A 4 -14.70 65.89 -1.03
C LYS A 4 -14.78 64.63 -0.13
N ALA A 5 -15.48 63.60 -0.62
CA ALA A 5 -15.35 62.21 -0.16
C ALA A 5 -14.07 61.55 -0.73
N PRO A 6 -13.48 60.57 -0.02
CA PRO A 6 -12.72 59.49 -0.67
C PRO A 6 -12.98 58.11 0.03
N PRO A 7 -12.43 56.98 -0.45
CA PRO A 7 -13.21 56.02 -1.23
C PRO A 7 -13.27 54.59 -0.62
N SER A 8 -14.19 53.81 -1.18
CA SER A 8 -14.27 52.35 -1.25
C SER A 8 -12.99 51.57 -0.87
N SER A 9 -13.07 50.78 0.19
CA SER A 9 -12.10 49.74 0.57
C SER A 9 -12.52 48.34 0.07
N ALA A 10 -13.14 48.28 -1.11
CA ALA A 10 -13.33 47.03 -1.85
C ALA A 10 -12.04 46.70 -2.60
N GLY A 11 -11.19 45.82 -2.06
CA GLY A 11 -10.01 45.39 -2.82
C GLY A 11 -9.05 44.40 -2.16
N LEU A 12 -9.00 44.28 -0.83
CA LEU A 12 -8.00 43.42 -0.18
C LEU A 12 -8.50 42.05 0.30
N GLY A 13 -9.81 41.80 0.28
CA GLY A 13 -10.38 40.51 0.69
C GLY A 13 -10.36 39.41 -0.39
N GLY A 14 -10.32 39.79 -1.68
CA GLY A 14 -10.47 38.82 -2.78
C GLY A 14 -9.17 38.10 -3.17
N ILE A 15 -8.03 38.78 -3.08
CA ILE A 15 -6.78 38.28 -3.67
C ILE A 15 -6.13 37.20 -2.79
N ALA A 16 -6.31 37.29 -1.46
CA ALA A 16 -5.78 36.30 -0.51
C ALA A 16 -6.62 35.02 -0.45
N GLN A 17 -7.88 35.07 -0.89
CA GLN A 17 -8.77 33.90 -0.86
C GLN A 17 -8.69 33.07 -2.16
N GLU A 18 -8.36 33.70 -3.28
CA GLU A 18 -8.25 33.05 -4.59
C GLU A 18 -6.91 32.32 -4.82
N SER A 19 -5.85 32.76 -4.13
CA SER A 19 -4.50 32.18 -4.25
C SER A 19 -4.21 31.02 -3.28
N LEU A 20 -5.09 30.77 -2.31
CA LEU A 20 -5.03 29.57 -1.45
C LEU A 20 -5.92 28.42 -1.98
N SER A 21 -6.85 28.70 -2.90
CA SER A 21 -7.73 27.69 -3.53
C SER A 21 -7.13 26.98 -4.74
N THR A 22 -5.92 27.36 -5.18
CA THR A 22 -5.23 26.78 -6.35
C THR A 22 -4.04 25.91 -6.00
N LEU A 23 -3.91 25.49 -4.74
CA LEU A 23 -3.18 24.24 -4.50
C LEU A 23 -4.00 23.16 -5.22
N PRO A 24 -3.40 22.38 -6.15
CA PRO A 24 -4.07 21.18 -6.61
C PRO A 24 -4.32 20.39 -5.34
N THR A 25 -5.58 20.33 -4.93
CA THR A 25 -6.08 19.24 -4.11
C THR A 25 -5.97 18.04 -5.03
N SER A 26 -4.72 17.60 -5.27
CA SER A 26 -4.43 16.28 -5.77
C SER A 26 -5.17 15.41 -4.80
N GLU A 27 -6.30 14.88 -5.24
CA GLU A 27 -7.26 14.18 -4.43
C GLU A 27 -6.49 13.26 -3.49
N ILE A 28 -6.40 13.63 -2.21
CA ILE A 28 -5.91 12.74 -1.17
C ILE A 28 -7.08 11.80 -0.91
N SER A 29 -7.33 10.97 -1.91
CA SER A 29 -8.32 9.92 -1.94
C SER A 29 -7.66 8.58 -1.57
N SER A 30 -6.41 8.65 -1.10
CA SER A 30 -5.69 7.57 -0.44
C SER A 30 -6.26 7.32 0.96
N SER A 31 -6.43 6.04 1.33
CA SER A 31 -6.92 5.72 2.66
C SER A 31 -5.77 5.89 3.67
N ILE A 32 -5.91 6.86 4.57
CA ILE A 32 -4.89 7.20 5.58
C ILE A 32 -4.59 5.99 6.48
N GLY A 33 -5.62 5.23 6.86
CA GLY A 33 -5.47 4.03 7.69
C GLY A 33 -4.60 2.96 7.04
N PHE A 34 -4.80 2.69 5.74
CA PHE A 34 -3.97 1.72 5.01
C PHE A 34 -2.52 2.21 4.87
N ALA A 35 -2.32 3.50 4.60
CA ALA A 35 -0.98 4.09 4.51
C ALA A 35 -0.17 3.96 5.81
N VAL A 36 -0.81 4.22 6.96
CA VAL A 36 -0.18 4.02 8.28
C VAL A 36 0.19 2.56 8.50
N LEU A 37 -0.68 1.63 8.09
CA LEU A 37 -0.46 0.21 8.26
C LEU A 37 0.71 -0.31 7.40
N ILE A 38 0.81 0.13 6.14
CA ILE A 38 1.96 -0.14 5.28
C ILE A 38 3.25 0.36 5.94
N TYR A 39 3.24 1.56 6.51
CA TYR A 39 4.42 2.13 7.17
C TYR A 39 4.86 1.32 8.39
N LEU A 40 3.91 0.92 9.24
CA LEU A 40 4.17 0.05 10.39
C LEU A 40 4.75 -1.29 9.94
N ASN A 41 4.15 -1.91 8.92
CA ASN A 41 4.60 -3.17 8.36
C ASN A 41 6.02 -3.02 7.79
N MET A 42 6.29 -1.98 7.01
CA MET A 42 7.62 -1.72 6.44
C MET A 42 8.72 -1.65 7.52
N PHE A 43 8.45 -0.95 8.63
CA PHE A 43 9.40 -0.88 9.75
C PHE A 43 9.61 -2.24 10.42
N PHE A 44 8.52 -2.98 10.66
CA PHE A 44 8.60 -4.32 11.23
C PHE A 44 9.31 -5.30 10.29
N SER A 45 9.05 -5.24 8.98
CA SER A 45 9.71 -6.03 7.94
C SER A 45 11.22 -5.80 7.90
N LEU A 46 11.67 -4.56 8.09
CA LEU A 46 13.10 -4.26 8.20
C LEU A 46 13.73 -4.93 9.44
N ALA A 47 13.06 -4.86 10.60
CA ALA A 47 13.51 -5.54 11.82
C ALA A 47 13.50 -7.08 11.65
N TYR A 48 12.45 -7.61 11.04
CA TYR A 48 12.29 -9.03 10.73
C TYR A 48 13.40 -9.51 9.80
N TYR A 49 13.75 -8.74 8.76
CA TYR A 49 14.85 -9.03 7.85
C TYR A 49 16.19 -9.15 8.57
N LEU A 50 16.52 -8.20 9.44
CA LEU A 50 17.79 -8.22 10.20
C LEU A 50 17.84 -9.43 11.15
N GLY A 51 16.76 -9.69 11.87
CA GLY A 51 16.70 -10.81 12.81
C GLY A 51 16.74 -12.18 12.13
N ASN A 52 16.03 -12.36 11.01
CA ASN A 52 16.07 -13.59 10.23
C ASN A 52 17.45 -13.79 9.59
N THR A 53 18.08 -12.72 9.08
CA THR A 53 19.45 -12.81 8.53
C THR A 53 20.42 -13.32 9.60
N ALA A 54 20.41 -12.71 10.80
CA ALA A 54 21.27 -13.15 11.90
C ALA A 54 21.01 -14.60 12.31
N THR A 55 19.74 -14.99 12.43
CA THR A 55 19.34 -16.34 12.85
C THR A 55 19.68 -17.39 11.80
N ILE A 56 19.43 -17.12 10.51
CA ILE A 56 19.76 -18.01 9.40
C ILE A 56 21.29 -18.20 9.30
N THR A 57 22.07 -17.11 9.36
CA THR A 57 23.53 -17.20 9.35
C THR A 57 24.05 -18.01 10.54
N PHE A 58 23.50 -17.79 11.74
CA PHE A 58 23.89 -18.55 12.92
C PHE A 58 23.58 -20.04 12.79
N LYS A 59 22.39 -20.39 12.28
CA LYS A 59 21.98 -21.78 12.00
C LYS A 59 22.90 -22.47 10.99
N LEU A 60 23.19 -21.81 9.87
CA LEU A 60 24.04 -22.37 8.81
C LEU A 60 25.51 -22.57 9.24
N LEU A 61 26.01 -21.76 10.18
CA LEU A 61 27.40 -21.86 10.64
C LEU A 61 27.60 -22.81 11.83
N HIS A 62 26.63 -22.93 12.73
CA HIS A 62 26.81 -23.64 14.00
C HIS A 62 26.02 -24.94 14.11
N PHE A 63 24.99 -25.14 13.29
CA PHE A 63 24.13 -26.32 13.37
C PHE A 63 24.22 -27.16 12.11
N ARG A 64 24.06 -28.47 12.29
CA ARG A 64 23.90 -29.43 11.20
C ARG A 64 22.43 -29.74 11.04
N PHE A 65 21.92 -29.56 9.83
CA PHE A 65 20.55 -29.95 9.48
C PHE A 65 20.50 -31.48 9.32
N ASN A 66 19.42 -32.12 9.80
CA ASN A 66 19.21 -33.54 9.56
C ASN A 66 18.62 -33.76 8.16
N SER A 67 17.80 -32.82 7.67
CA SER A 67 17.21 -32.90 6.34
C SER A 67 17.89 -31.95 5.35
N ASN A 68 18.55 -32.54 4.33
CA ASN A 68 19.15 -31.77 3.22
C ASN A 68 18.11 -30.89 2.49
N LEU A 69 16.84 -31.32 2.43
CA LEU A 69 15.78 -30.55 1.79
C LEU A 69 15.53 -29.23 2.53
N GLN A 70 15.51 -29.26 3.86
CA GLN A 70 15.26 -28.08 4.68
C GLN A 70 16.40 -27.07 4.62
N GLU A 71 17.64 -27.56 4.64
CA GLU A 71 18.85 -26.74 4.48
C GLU A 71 18.84 -26.00 3.14
N VAL A 72 18.51 -26.70 2.05
CA VAL A 72 18.45 -26.12 0.70
C VAL A 72 17.28 -25.16 0.53
N LEU A 73 16.13 -25.40 1.18
CA LEU A 73 14.94 -24.53 1.06
C LEU A 73 15.01 -23.26 1.90
N LEU A 74 15.83 -23.23 2.96
CA LEU A 74 15.90 -22.12 3.91
C LEU A 74 16.30 -20.80 3.24
N LEU A 75 17.45 -20.78 2.57
CA LEU A 75 17.98 -19.60 1.89
C LEU A 75 17.09 -19.08 0.74
N PRO A 76 16.64 -19.89 -0.22
CA PRO A 76 15.80 -19.40 -1.31
C PRO A 76 14.45 -18.88 -0.80
N THR A 77 13.85 -19.50 0.21
CA THR A 77 12.59 -18.99 0.79
C THR A 77 12.79 -17.61 1.40
N PHE A 78 13.90 -17.38 2.10
CA PHE A 78 14.26 -16.07 2.62
C PHE A 78 14.47 -15.03 1.51
N VAL A 79 15.17 -15.39 0.44
CA VAL A 79 15.39 -14.49 -0.71
C VAL A 79 14.07 -14.14 -1.42
N ILE A 80 13.20 -15.13 -1.64
CA ILE A 80 11.87 -14.93 -2.23
C ILE A 80 11.04 -14.00 -1.34
N TRP A 81 11.08 -14.19 -0.02
CA TRP A 81 10.39 -13.32 0.92
C TRP A 81 10.88 -11.86 0.85
N VAL A 82 12.19 -11.63 0.80
CA VAL A 82 12.77 -10.27 0.69
C VAL A 82 12.34 -9.59 -0.61
N ALA A 83 12.49 -10.28 -1.74
CA ALA A 83 12.08 -9.74 -3.05
C ALA A 83 10.56 -9.47 -3.09
N GLY A 84 9.78 -10.40 -2.54
CA GLY A 84 8.34 -10.28 -2.38
C GLY A 84 7.94 -9.08 -1.54
N GLU A 85 8.62 -8.85 -0.42
CA GLU A 85 8.33 -7.74 0.50
C GLU A 85 8.56 -6.38 -0.17
N ILE A 86 9.68 -6.22 -0.86
CA ILE A 86 10.00 -4.98 -1.58
C ILE A 86 8.93 -4.68 -2.63
N ALA A 87 8.58 -5.69 -3.44
CA ALA A 87 7.55 -5.55 -4.46
C ALA A 87 6.16 -5.29 -3.86
N ARG A 88 5.82 -5.97 -2.77
CA ARG A 88 4.55 -5.82 -2.03
C ARG A 88 4.39 -4.40 -1.52
N VAL A 89 5.37 -3.87 -0.80
CA VAL A 89 5.36 -2.49 -0.26
C VAL A 89 5.30 -1.47 -1.41
N TYR A 90 6.02 -1.70 -2.50
CA TYR A 90 5.97 -0.85 -3.69
C TYR A 90 4.56 -0.79 -4.29
N PHE A 91 3.92 -1.95 -4.53
CA PHE A 91 2.57 -1.99 -5.08
C PHE A 91 1.53 -1.42 -4.12
N ALA A 92 1.68 -1.63 -2.81
CA ALA A 92 0.82 -1.04 -1.80
C ALA A 92 0.86 0.49 -1.84
N TYR A 93 2.07 1.06 -1.88
CA TYR A 93 2.28 2.49 -1.97
C TYR A 93 1.73 3.07 -3.28
N VAL A 94 2.13 2.51 -4.42
CA VAL A 94 1.71 3.00 -5.74
C VAL A 94 0.20 2.81 -5.95
N GLY A 95 -0.35 1.68 -5.53
CA GLY A 95 -1.78 1.38 -5.61
C GLY A 95 -2.63 2.33 -4.77
N ASN A 96 -2.16 2.69 -3.56
CA ASN A 96 -2.85 3.64 -2.69
C ASN A 96 -2.77 5.08 -3.22
N LEU A 97 -1.58 5.53 -3.63
CA LEU A 97 -1.39 6.92 -4.07
C LEU A 97 -2.00 7.20 -5.45
N LYS A 98 -1.89 6.26 -6.38
CA LYS A 98 -2.35 6.45 -7.76
C LYS A 98 -3.76 5.91 -8.01
N GLU A 99 -4.43 5.41 -6.96
CA GLU A 99 -5.77 4.83 -7.02
C GLU A 99 -5.92 3.76 -8.12
N ARG A 100 -4.84 3.01 -8.38
CA ARG A 100 -4.82 2.05 -9.47
C ARG A 100 -5.22 0.67 -8.96
N VAL A 101 -6.42 0.25 -9.36
CA VAL A 101 -6.98 -1.10 -9.17
C VAL A 101 -5.97 -2.21 -9.50
N PRO A 102 -5.27 -2.23 -10.65
CA PRO A 102 -4.38 -3.35 -10.96
C PRO A 102 -3.19 -3.47 -9.99
N GLN A 103 -2.60 -2.35 -9.54
CA GLN A 103 -1.49 -2.37 -8.58
C GLN A 103 -1.97 -2.82 -7.19
N MET A 104 -3.16 -2.42 -6.76
CA MET A 104 -3.74 -2.92 -5.51
C MET A 104 -4.07 -4.42 -5.57
N SER A 105 -4.56 -4.91 -6.70
CA SER A 105 -4.74 -6.35 -6.90
C SER A 105 -3.41 -7.11 -6.86
N ALA A 106 -2.35 -6.56 -7.46
CA ALA A 106 -1.01 -7.13 -7.38
C ALA A 106 -0.49 -7.17 -5.93
N PHE A 107 -0.74 -6.13 -5.14
CA PHE A 107 -0.43 -6.12 -3.71
C PHE A 107 -1.14 -7.25 -2.94
N LEU A 108 -2.45 -7.43 -3.14
CA LEU A 108 -3.21 -8.51 -2.48
C LEU A 108 -2.70 -9.89 -2.90
N LEU A 109 -2.46 -10.06 -4.20
CA LEU A 109 -1.90 -11.30 -4.74
C LEU A 109 -0.54 -11.60 -4.11
N MET A 110 0.38 -10.63 -4.10
CA MET A 110 1.71 -10.77 -3.50
C MET A 110 1.65 -11.08 -2.01
N THR A 111 0.71 -10.49 -1.29
CA THR A 111 0.50 -10.75 0.15
C THR A 111 0.08 -12.20 0.39
N ILE A 112 -0.88 -12.71 -0.39
CA ILE A 112 -1.31 -14.12 -0.31
C ILE A 112 -0.22 -15.07 -0.82
N PHE A 113 0.44 -14.69 -1.92
CA PHE A 113 1.48 -15.44 -2.59
C PHE A 113 2.49 -14.47 -3.25
N PRO A 114 3.75 -14.39 -2.80
CA PRO A 114 4.47 -15.39 -2.01
C PRO A 114 4.54 -15.10 -0.50
N GLN A 115 4.02 -13.98 -0.01
CA GLN A 115 4.40 -13.49 1.33
C GLN A 115 3.96 -14.40 2.48
N LEU A 116 2.67 -14.76 2.55
CA LEU A 116 2.16 -15.67 3.57
C LEU A 116 2.85 -17.04 3.59
N PRO A 117 3.00 -17.79 2.48
CA PRO A 117 3.66 -19.09 2.52
C PRO A 117 5.15 -18.98 2.92
N CYS A 118 5.85 -17.93 2.49
CA CYS A 118 7.23 -17.71 2.92
C CYS A 118 7.34 -17.43 4.42
N VAL A 119 6.50 -16.56 4.97
CA VAL A 119 6.50 -16.26 6.42
C VAL A 119 6.10 -17.49 7.23
N LEU A 120 5.12 -18.27 6.76
CA LEU A 120 4.74 -19.54 7.40
C LEU A 120 5.92 -20.51 7.45
N PHE A 121 6.63 -20.67 6.32
CA PHE A 121 7.80 -21.55 6.28
C PHE A 121 8.90 -21.06 7.22
N LEU A 122 9.25 -19.78 7.16
CA LEU A 122 10.33 -19.20 7.97
C LEU A 122 10.01 -19.18 9.48
N GLY A 123 8.74 -18.96 9.85
CA GLY A 123 8.34 -18.82 11.25
C GLY A 123 7.93 -20.13 11.94
N PHE A 124 7.50 -21.17 11.21
CA PHE A 124 6.86 -22.35 11.83
C PHE A 124 7.30 -23.71 11.30
N TYR A 125 7.74 -23.80 10.04
CA TYR A 125 8.04 -25.10 9.40
C TYR A 125 9.53 -25.43 9.28
N GLN A 126 10.41 -24.58 9.83
CA GLN A 126 11.85 -24.85 9.87
C GLN A 126 12.17 -26.00 10.84
N GLU A 127 13.18 -26.81 10.52
CA GLU A 127 13.66 -27.92 11.34
C GLU A 127 14.21 -27.42 12.68
N LEU A 128 14.99 -26.33 12.62
CA LEU A 128 15.47 -25.62 13.79
C LEU A 128 14.62 -24.38 13.98
N LEU A 129 13.61 -24.49 14.83
CA LEU A 129 12.76 -23.37 15.23
C LEU A 129 13.36 -22.68 16.47
N PHE A 130 13.72 -21.39 16.36
CA PHE A 130 14.01 -20.60 17.55
C PHE A 130 12.76 -19.84 17.98
N PRO A 131 12.59 -19.56 19.29
CA PRO A 131 11.44 -18.80 19.79
C PRO A 131 11.33 -17.40 19.16
N PHE A 132 12.47 -16.85 18.70
CA PHE A 132 12.51 -15.62 17.92
C PHE A 132 11.78 -15.76 16.57
N ASP A 133 12.04 -16.83 15.82
CA ASP A 133 11.44 -17.06 14.50
C ASP A 133 9.93 -17.21 14.61
N GLU A 134 9.48 -17.97 15.60
CA GLU A 134 8.06 -18.21 15.87
C GLU A 134 7.33 -16.92 16.27
N SER A 135 7.89 -16.18 17.24
CA SER A 135 7.26 -14.96 17.76
C SER A 135 7.20 -13.87 16.68
N CYS A 136 8.31 -13.62 16.00
CA CYS A 136 8.36 -12.61 14.95
C CYS A 136 7.55 -13.04 13.71
N GLY A 137 7.54 -14.34 13.38
CA GLY A 137 6.72 -14.90 12.31
C GLY A 137 5.23 -14.74 12.59
N ALA A 138 4.78 -15.02 13.83
CA ALA A 138 3.39 -14.82 14.24
C ALA A 138 2.95 -13.35 14.11
N ILE A 139 3.78 -12.42 14.62
CA ILE A 139 3.51 -10.98 14.49
C ILE A 139 3.45 -10.57 13.02
N MET A 140 4.37 -11.06 12.19
CA MET A 140 4.37 -10.78 10.76
C MET A 140 3.09 -11.26 10.08
N ILE A 141 2.63 -12.48 10.38
CA ILE A 141 1.38 -13.00 9.83
C ILE A 141 0.19 -12.12 10.23
N ILE A 142 0.10 -11.72 11.50
CA ILE A 142 -0.98 -10.85 11.97
C ILE A 142 -0.96 -9.52 11.20
N LEU A 143 0.20 -8.88 11.07
CA LEU A 143 0.34 -7.64 10.29
C LEU A 143 -0.08 -7.83 8.83
N LEU A 144 0.37 -8.90 8.17
CA LEU A 144 -0.01 -9.21 6.79
C LEU A 144 -1.51 -9.45 6.64
N VAL A 145 -2.17 -10.13 7.58
CA VAL A 145 -3.62 -10.38 7.54
C VAL A 145 -4.40 -9.08 7.72
N VAL A 146 -4.03 -8.23 8.69
CA VAL A 146 -4.70 -6.94 8.88
C VAL A 146 -4.51 -6.05 7.64
N GLU A 147 -3.32 -6.05 7.05
CA GLU A 147 -3.03 -5.29 5.83
C GLU A 147 -3.75 -5.84 4.61
N LEU A 148 -3.92 -7.16 4.51
CA LEU A 148 -4.70 -7.81 3.45
C LEU A 148 -6.17 -7.39 3.52
N LEU A 149 -6.77 -7.38 4.72
CA LEU A 149 -8.15 -6.94 4.91
C LEU A 149 -8.33 -5.46 4.55
N MET A 150 -7.46 -4.59 5.04
CA MET A 150 -7.51 -3.15 4.74
C MET A 150 -7.24 -2.86 3.26
N GLY A 151 -6.32 -3.59 2.64
CA GLY A 151 -6.02 -3.51 1.22
C GLY A 151 -7.21 -3.96 0.37
N TYR A 152 -7.91 -5.02 0.78
CA TYR A 152 -9.11 -5.51 0.10
C TYR A 152 -10.23 -4.46 0.14
N LEU A 153 -10.48 -3.87 1.31
CA LEU A 153 -11.46 -2.78 1.44
C LEU A 153 -11.11 -1.58 0.55
N THR A 154 -9.81 -1.24 0.50
CA THR A 154 -9.32 -0.15 -0.37
C THR A 154 -9.52 -0.50 -1.85
N LEU A 155 -9.18 -1.72 -2.26
CA LEU A 155 -9.40 -2.19 -3.63
C LEU A 155 -10.88 -2.14 -4.01
N HIS A 156 -11.78 -2.61 -3.15
CA HIS A 156 -13.21 -2.59 -3.41
C HIS A 156 -13.73 -1.15 -3.58
N ALA A 157 -13.27 -0.21 -2.74
CA ALA A 157 -13.61 1.20 -2.87
C ALA A 157 -13.07 1.81 -4.18
N LEU A 158 -11.85 1.45 -4.59
CA LEU A 158 -11.25 1.90 -5.84
C LEU A 158 -12.01 1.41 -7.07
N ILE A 159 -12.43 0.14 -7.08
CA ILE A 159 -13.24 -0.43 -8.17
C ILE A 159 -14.56 0.34 -8.28
N ALA A 160 -15.25 0.55 -7.17
CA ALA A 160 -16.52 1.30 -7.15
C ALA A 160 -16.36 2.73 -7.72
N ARG A 161 -15.27 3.42 -7.37
CA ARG A 161 -14.95 4.77 -7.89
C ARG A 161 -14.68 4.74 -9.39
N GLN A 162 -13.87 3.80 -9.88
CA GLN A 162 -13.57 3.68 -11.31
C GLN A 162 -14.81 3.35 -12.13
N THR A 163 -15.70 2.48 -11.64
CA THR A 163 -16.97 2.18 -12.30
C THR A 163 -17.89 3.40 -12.35
N ALA A 164 -17.97 4.19 -11.27
CA ALA A 164 -18.77 5.41 -11.24
C ALA A 164 -18.25 6.46 -12.22
N GLN A 165 -16.93 6.63 -12.34
CA GLN A 165 -16.31 7.53 -13.31
C GLN A 165 -16.60 7.10 -14.76
N PHE A 166 -16.49 5.80 -15.05
CA PHE A 166 -16.81 5.27 -16.39
C PHE A 166 -18.27 5.52 -16.76
N TYR A 167 -19.19 5.27 -15.83
CA TYR A 167 -20.61 5.51 -16.05
C TYR A 167 -20.93 6.99 -16.34
N ARG A 168 -20.29 7.92 -15.62
CA ARG A 168 -20.43 9.36 -15.85
C ARG A 168 -19.94 9.78 -17.24
N LEU A 169 -18.80 9.25 -17.69
CA LEU A 169 -18.27 9.53 -19.03
C LEU A 169 -19.22 9.05 -20.13
N CYS A 170 -19.79 7.86 -19.98
CA CYS A 170 -20.79 7.36 -20.93
C CYS A 170 -22.05 8.24 -20.99
N GLN A 171 -22.51 8.77 -19.85
CA GLN A 171 -23.64 9.69 -19.82
C GLN A 171 -23.35 11.02 -20.52
N GLU A 172 -22.15 11.60 -20.29
CA GLU A 172 -21.73 12.84 -20.94
C GLU A 172 -21.63 12.69 -22.47
N GLU A 173 -21.11 11.56 -22.96
CA GLU A 173 -21.07 11.24 -24.40
C GLU A 173 -22.47 11.10 -25.02
N GLU A 174 -23.41 10.45 -24.32
CA GLU A 174 -24.80 10.31 -24.78
C GLU A 174 -25.53 11.66 -24.86
N ASP A 175 -25.35 12.53 -23.86
CA ASP A 175 -25.96 13.86 -23.82
C ASP A 175 -25.37 14.78 -24.90
N GLU A 176 -24.05 14.73 -25.13
CA GLU A 176 -23.41 15.48 -26.21
C GLU A 176 -23.94 15.01 -27.58
N ASN A 177 -24.06 13.70 -27.79
CA ASN A 177 -24.57 13.14 -29.04
C ASN A 177 -26.05 13.50 -29.27
N ARG A 178 -26.87 13.51 -28.22
CA ARG A 178 -28.27 13.95 -28.28
C ARG A 178 -28.38 15.42 -28.68
N SER A 179 -27.51 16.29 -28.15
CA SER A 179 -27.52 17.72 -28.45
C SER A 179 -27.24 18.02 -29.94
N LYS A 180 -26.33 17.25 -30.56
CA LYS A 180 -25.96 17.37 -31.98
C LYS A 180 -27.06 16.94 -32.96
N ILE A 181 -28.00 16.09 -32.53
CA ILE A 181 -29.11 15.62 -33.36
C ILE A 181 -30.26 16.65 -33.38
N VAL A 182 -30.40 17.45 -32.32
CA VAL A 182 -31.50 18.41 -32.16
C VAL A 182 -31.16 19.79 -32.74
N SER A 183 -29.89 20.08 -33.00
CA SER A 183 -29.39 21.30 -33.66
C SER A 183 -29.33 21.17 -35.17
#